data_AF-A0AAD8YPG2-F1
#
_entry.id   AF-A0AAD8YPG2-F1
#
_cell.length_a   1.000
_cell.length_b   1.000
_cell.length_c   1.000
_cell.angle_alpha   90.00
_cell.angle_beta   90.00
_cell.angle_gamma   90.00
#
_symmetry.space_group_name_H-M   'P 1'
#
loop_
_entity.id
_entity.type
_entity.pdbx_description
1 polymer ?
#
loop_
_entity_poly.entity_id
_entity_poly.type
_entity_poly.pdbx_seq_one_letter_code
_entity_poly.pdbx_strand_id
1 'polypeptide(L)'
;MTANQVQGIIEYMPTPTERKSLRNYMKSGQGDSEEKFEKLCECEKFMVAMISVKQSRMKMRALLFKLQFRGCIQDLAHDVFSVEKACDELNNSVKLRSYLELY
;
A
#
# COMPACT_ATOMS: atom_id res chain seq x y z
N MET A 1 -13.12 3.48 -3.74
CA MET A 1 -12.16 2.77 -2.87
C MET A 1 -10.93 3.66 -2.70
N THR A 2 -10.57 4.01 -1.47
CA THR A 2 -9.45 4.91 -1.15
C THR A 2 -8.16 4.14 -0.85
N ALA A 3 -7.00 4.80 -0.89
CA ALA A 3 -5.72 4.17 -0.53
C ALA A 3 -5.75 3.58 0.90
N ASN A 4 -6.37 4.29 1.85
CA ASN A 4 -6.53 3.83 3.23
C ASN A 4 -7.37 2.55 3.34
N GLN A 5 -8.44 2.44 2.55
CA GLN A 5 -9.25 1.23 2.50
C GLN A 5 -8.45 0.03 1.95
N VAL A 6 -7.64 0.24 0.91
CA VAL A 6 -6.78 -0.83 0.36
C VAL A 6 -5.67 -1.23 1.35
N GLN A 7 -5.09 -0.27 2.07
CA GLN A 7 -4.10 -0.54 3.10
C GLN A 7 -4.68 -1.40 4.21
N GLY A 8 -5.89 -1.08 4.71
CA GLY A 8 -6.59 -1.90 5.69
C GLY A 8 -6.85 -3.32 5.18
N ILE A 9 -7.26 -3.50 3.93
CA ILE A 9 -7.43 -4.83 3.33
C ILE A 9 -6.10 -5.62 3.34
N ILE A 10 -4.98 -4.98 3.01
CA ILE A 10 -3.65 -5.63 3.01
C ILE A 10 -3.20 -6.04 4.42
N GLU A 11 -3.53 -5.22 5.42
CA GLU A 11 -3.20 -5.44 6.83
C GLU A 11 -3.97 -6.64 7.40
N TYR A 12 -5.27 -6.73 7.14
CA TYR A 12 -6.13 -7.82 7.63
C TYR A 12 -6.13 -9.07 6.73
N MET A 13 -5.27 -9.12 5.71
CA MET A 13 -5.12 -10.34 4.91
C MET A 13 -4.58 -11.50 5.75
N PRO A 14 -5.07 -12.73 5.54
CA PRO A 14 -4.62 -13.89 6.30
C PRO A 14 -3.13 -14.15 6.11
N THR A 15 -2.47 -14.49 7.22
CA THR A 15 -1.08 -14.96 7.26
C THR A 15 -0.95 -16.31 6.53
N PRO A 16 0.27 -16.73 6.16
CA PRO A 16 0.47 -18.04 5.53
C PRO A 16 -0.06 -19.20 6.36
N THR A 17 0.08 -19.12 7.69
CA THR A 17 -0.39 -20.14 8.64
C THR A 17 -1.91 -20.18 8.71
N GLU A 18 -2.58 -19.04 8.92
CA GLU A 18 -4.05 -18.95 8.94
C GLU A 18 -4.65 -19.39 7.61
N ARG A 19 -4.02 -19.01 6.49
CA ARG A 19 -4.43 -19.46 5.15
C ARG A 19 -4.39 -20.97 5.02
N LYS A 20 -3.34 -21.61 5.54
CA LYS A 20 -3.21 -23.08 5.50
C LYS A 20 -4.29 -23.72 6.36
N SER A 21 -4.52 -23.21 7.56
CA SER A 21 -5.57 -23.71 8.47
C SER A 21 -6.97 -23.58 7.88
N LEU A 22 -7.33 -22.39 7.37
CA LEU A 22 -8.63 -22.16 6.71
C LEU A 22 -8.80 -23.04 5.47
N ARG A 23 -7.73 -23.18 4.66
CA ARG A 23 -7.77 -24.06 3.49
C ARG A 23 -7.95 -25.52 3.88
N ASN A 24 -7.32 -25.96 4.96
CA ASN A 24 -7.48 -27.31 5.47
C ASN A 24 -8.91 -27.50 5.98
N TYR A 25 -9.43 -26.61 6.83
CA TYR A 25 -10.81 -26.66 7.34
C TYR A 25 -11.84 -26.74 6.22
N MET A 26 -11.72 -25.89 5.20
CA MET A 26 -12.63 -25.91 4.03
C MET A 26 -12.54 -27.21 3.22
N LYS A 27 -11.38 -27.92 3.25
CA LYS A 27 -11.15 -29.16 2.50
C LYS A 27 -11.35 -30.45 3.30
N SER A 28 -11.15 -30.43 4.61
CA SER A 28 -11.17 -31.60 5.49
C SER A 28 -12.53 -31.71 6.19
N GLY A 29 -13.17 -32.88 6.12
CA GLY A 29 -14.41 -33.20 6.85
C GLY A 29 -15.61 -33.46 5.94
N GLN A 30 -16.54 -34.30 6.42
CA GLN A 30 -17.83 -34.56 5.77
C GLN A 30 -18.78 -33.38 5.99
N GLY A 31 -19.37 -32.85 4.91
CA GLY A 31 -20.23 -31.66 4.92
C GLY A 31 -19.91 -30.75 3.74
N ASP A 32 -20.95 -30.11 3.19
CA ASP A 32 -20.81 -29.22 2.04
C ASP A 32 -19.99 -27.97 2.39
N SER A 33 -19.33 -27.39 1.38
CA SER A 33 -18.47 -26.21 1.56
C SER A 33 -19.27 -24.99 2.04
N GLU A 34 -20.54 -24.90 1.67
CA GLU A 34 -21.44 -23.81 2.09
C GLU A 34 -21.78 -23.89 3.58
N GLU A 35 -22.09 -25.08 4.10
CA GLU A 35 -22.42 -25.26 5.52
C GLU A 35 -21.23 -24.94 6.45
N LYS A 36 -20.01 -25.28 6.01
CA LYS A 36 -18.78 -24.91 6.72
C LYS A 36 -18.53 -23.41 6.68
N PHE A 37 -18.79 -22.77 5.54
CA PHE A 37 -18.64 -21.33 5.40
C PHE A 37 -19.61 -20.57 6.31
N GLU A 38 -20.85 -21.02 6.43
CA GLU A 38 -21.84 -20.38 7.32
C GLU A 38 -21.48 -20.47 8.81
N LYS A 39 -20.71 -21.48 9.21
CA LYS A 39 -20.23 -21.65 10.59
C LYS A 39 -19.03 -20.75 10.94
N LEU A 40 -18.41 -20.10 9.96
CA LEU A 40 -17.30 -19.18 10.18
C LEU A 40 -17.80 -17.81 10.67
N CYS A 41 -16.99 -17.12 11.48
CA CYS A 41 -17.30 -15.73 11.81
C CYS A 41 -17.01 -14.79 10.62
N GLU A 42 -17.51 -13.56 10.66
CA GLU A 42 -17.36 -12.59 9.57
C GLU A 42 -15.90 -12.32 9.18
N CYS A 43 -14.99 -12.27 10.16
CA CYS A 43 -13.55 -12.11 9.91
C CYS A 43 -12.98 -13.29 9.11
N GLU A 44 -13.39 -14.52 9.44
CA GLU A 44 -12.93 -15.72 8.76
C GLU A 44 -13.55 -15.85 7.36
N LYS A 45 -14.84 -15.50 7.21
CA LYS A 45 -15.51 -15.42 5.90
C LYS A 45 -14.78 -14.45 4.97
N PHE A 46 -14.37 -13.28 5.47
CA PHE A 46 -13.51 -12.35 4.74
C PHE A 46 -12.18 -12.99 4.34
N MET A 47 -11.47 -13.64 5.27
CA MET A 47 -10.19 -14.31 4.97
C MET A 47 -10.34 -15.39 3.89
N VAL A 48 -11.41 -16.19 3.94
CA VAL A 48 -11.72 -17.21 2.91
C VAL A 48 -11.93 -16.55 1.54
N ALA A 49 -12.70 -15.46 1.47
CA ALA A 49 -12.87 -14.69 0.24
C ALA A 49 -11.53 -14.13 -0.29
N MET A 50 -10.61 -13.72 0.59
CA MET A 50 -9.28 -13.25 0.19
C MET A 50 -8.35 -14.37 -0.28
N ILE A 51 -8.55 -15.61 0.17
CA ILE A 51 -7.77 -16.79 -0.22
C ILE A 51 -8.26 -17.37 -1.56
N SER A 52 -9.55 -17.24 -1.87
CA SER A 52 -10.12 -17.71 -3.14
C SER A 52 -9.57 -16.91 -4.34
N VAL A 53 -9.24 -15.64 -4.12
CA VAL A 53 -8.63 -14.77 -5.13
C VAL A 53 -7.13 -15.09 -5.30
N LYS A 54 -6.76 -15.60 -6.48
CA LYS A 54 -5.35 -15.83 -6.85
C LYS A 54 -4.53 -14.54 -6.74
N GLN A 55 -3.40 -14.62 -6.04
CA GLN A 55 -2.42 -13.54 -5.84
C GLN A 55 -3.03 -12.25 -5.27
N SER A 56 -4.05 -12.38 -4.41
CA SER A 56 -4.77 -11.24 -3.81
C SER A 56 -3.85 -10.19 -3.19
N ARG A 57 -2.82 -10.61 -2.43
CA ARG A 57 -1.82 -9.69 -1.83
C ARG A 57 -1.06 -8.86 -2.87
N MET A 58 -0.64 -9.47 -3.98
CA MET A 58 0.07 -8.77 -5.04
C MET A 58 -0.85 -7.77 -5.75
N LYS A 59 -2.09 -8.18 -6.05
CA LYS A 59 -3.09 -7.34 -6.70
C LYS A 59 -3.46 -6.12 -5.85
N MET A 60 -3.65 -6.30 -4.54
CA MET A 60 -3.93 -5.18 -3.64
C MET A 60 -2.76 -4.22 -3.52
N ARG A 61 -1.51 -4.71 -3.46
CA ARG A 61 -0.32 -3.85 -3.49
C ARG A 61 -0.19 -3.06 -4.78
N ALA A 62 -0.44 -3.69 -5.93
CA ALA A 62 -0.42 -3.00 -7.22
C ALA A 62 -1.52 -1.92 -7.31
N LEU A 63 -2.69 -2.19 -6.75
CA LEU A 63 -3.78 -1.22 -6.68
C LEU A 63 -3.45 -0.04 -5.75
N LEU A 64 -2.89 -0.33 -4.57
CA LEU A 64 -2.42 0.70 -3.64
C LEU A 64 -1.39 1.61 -4.32
N PHE A 65 -0.39 1.02 -4.97
CA PHE A 65 0.61 1.76 -5.74
C PHE A 65 -0.06 2.67 -6.78
N LYS A 66 -0.98 2.13 -7.58
CA LYS A 66 -1.70 2.91 -8.60
C LYS A 66 -2.46 4.10 -7.99
N LEU A 67 -3.09 3.92 -6.83
CA LEU A 67 -3.84 4.99 -6.15
C LEU A 67 -2.93 6.08 -5.59
N GLN A 68 -1.73 5.72 -5.12
CA GLN A 68 -0.77 6.66 -4.51
C GLN A 68 0.18 7.31 -5.53
N PHE A 69 0.36 6.70 -6.70
CA PHE A 69 1.37 7.10 -7.68
C PHE A 69 1.32 8.57 -8.06
N ARG A 70 0.13 9.10 -8.38
CA ARG A 70 -0.02 10.49 -8.81
C ARG A 70 0.36 11.49 -7.72
N GLY A 71 -0.06 11.24 -6.48
CA GLY A 71 0.29 12.09 -5.34
C GLY A 71 1.79 12.06 -5.09
N CYS A 72 2.37 10.86 -5.04
CA CYS A 72 3.81 10.69 -4.82
C CYS A 72 4.67 11.40 -5.89
N ILE A 73 4.27 11.37 -7.16
CA ILE A 73 4.97 12.10 -8.24
C ILE A 73 4.83 13.61 -8.07
N GLN A 74 3.65 14.10 -7.68
CA GLN A 74 3.43 15.53 -7.48
C GLN A 74 4.26 16.06 -6.30
N ASP A 75 4.28 15.33 -5.19
CA ASP A 75 5.08 15.68 -4.01
C ASP A 75 6.57 15.68 -4.36
N LEU A 76 7.05 14.63 -5.05
CA LEU A 76 8.44 14.55 -5.50
C LEU A 76 8.82 15.70 -6.44
N ALA A 77 7.95 16.04 -7.39
CA ALA A 77 8.22 17.13 -8.33
C ALA A 77 8.31 18.49 -7.62
N HIS A 78 7.46 18.73 -6.63
CA HIS A 78 7.51 19.93 -5.81
C HIS A 78 8.82 20.03 -5.03
N ASP A 79 9.25 18.94 -4.40
CA ASP A 79 10.48 18.90 -3.61
C ASP A 79 11.72 19.14 -4.48
N VAL A 80 11.78 18.51 -5.66
CA VAL A 80 12.85 18.73 -6.64
C VAL A 80 12.89 20.19 -7.08
N PHE A 81 11.75 20.78 -7.43
CA PHE A 81 11.67 22.17 -7.87
C PHE A 81 12.12 23.14 -6.76
N SER A 82 11.76 22.87 -5.50
CA SER A 82 12.19 23.67 -4.35
C SER A 82 13.72 23.68 -4.19
N VAL A 83 14.34 22.50 -4.29
CA VAL A 83 15.81 22.38 -4.22
C VAL A 83 16.49 23.07 -5.39
N GLU A 84 15.99 22.87 -6.62
CA GLU A 84 16.53 23.52 -7.81
C GLU A 84 16.49 25.05 -7.68
N LYS A 85 15.36 25.60 -7.24
CA LYS A 85 15.20 27.03 -7.01
C LYS A 85 16.16 27.55 -5.93
N ALA A 86 16.33 26.83 -4.83
CA ALA A 86 17.26 27.22 -3.78
C ALA A 86 18.72 27.23 -4.28
N CYS A 87 19.11 26.22 -5.07
CA CYS A 87 20.44 26.17 -5.69
C CYS A 87 20.65 27.31 -6.69
N ASP A 88 19.64 27.62 -7.51
CA ASP A 88 19.71 28.70 -8.49
C ASP A 88 19.81 30.08 -7.81
N GLU A 89 19.00 30.31 -6.77
CA GLU A 89 19.06 31.54 -5.95
C GLU A 89 20.43 31.71 -5.30
N LEU A 90 21.01 30.65 -4.73
CA LEU A 90 22.35 30.68 -4.14
C LEU A 90 23.42 30.98 -5.19
N ASN A 91 23.37 30.28 -6.34
CA ASN A 91 24.37 30.44 -7.38
C ASN A 91 24.33 31.84 -8.00
N ASN A 92 23.13 32.39 -8.24
CA ASN A 92 22.95 33.68 -8.91
C ASN A 92 22.95 34.88 -7.97
N SER A 93 23.07 34.67 -6.65
CA SER A 93 23.04 35.77 -5.68
C SER A 93 24.32 36.62 -5.72
N VAL A 94 24.24 37.73 -6.45
CA VAL A 94 25.30 38.76 -6.48
C VAL A 94 25.53 39.34 -5.09
N LYS A 95 24.45 39.58 -4.33
CA LYS A 95 24.56 40.10 -2.95
C LYS A 95 25.36 39.16 -2.05
N LEU A 96 25.06 37.86 -2.10
CA LEU A 96 25.79 36.86 -1.31
C LEU A 96 27.28 36.84 -1.68
N ARG A 97 27.59 36.85 -2.99
CA ARG A 97 28.98 36.92 -3.47
C ARG A 97 29.69 38.17 -2.97
N SER A 98 29.08 39.35 -3.10
CA SER A 98 29.67 40.61 -2.62
C SER A 98 29.90 40.62 -1.11
N TYR A 99 28.99 40.04 -0.30
CA TYR A 99 29.21 39.92 1.15
C TYR A 99 30.37 38.98 1.50
N LEU A 100 30.51 37.86 0.76
CA LEU A 100 31.60 36.91 0.97
C LEU A 100 32.97 37.47 0.56
N GLU A 101 33.02 38.39 -0.41
CA GLU A 101 34.26 39.07 -0.84
C GLU A 101 34.68 40.21 0.10
N LEU A 102 33.77 40.71 0.95
CA LEU A 102 34.02 41.79 1.91
C LEU A 102 34.60 41.29 3.25
N TYR A 103 34.74 39.97 3.43
CA TYR A 103 35.35 39.31 4.59
C TYR A 103 36.57 38.50 4.17
#